data_AF-A0A2N1V1A3-F1
#
_entry.id   AF-A0A2N1V1A3-F1
#
_cell.length_a   1.000
_cell.length_b   1.000
_cell.length_c   1.000
_cell.angle_alpha   90.00
_cell.angle_beta   90.00
_cell.angle_gamma   90.00
#
_symmetry.space_group_name_H-M   'P 1'
#
loop_
_entity.id
_entity.type
_entity.pdbx_description
1 polymer ?
#
loop_
_entity_poly.entity_id
_entity_poly.type
_entity_poly.pdbx_seq_one_letter_code
_entity_poly.pdbx_strand_id
1 'polypeptide(L)'
;MQRLLDGQGEWLCLAGADPLLPGPVPLERTGLDIFVTRLFAPERRIPFLLITPSAPETWLVDPWQWAERLAGVAKVWQVADWETCALLDKRLPPAYACYPGAIRFYLPGARPEQDARQHQYIPASRLWSPASRRQALQDTVRLLARRNWSIPSSAQIQDLDQLRGFAREQELLRHKQELAEATRQAQAERPLEQDPAYTHLLEQEVTELQARLDAERQRATELQNRAVQLEYLLQDNGQNELADRLQRLPENLTEMLELIQLLYPQRIAFTERARKSAKEASFNQSRRLNDAWRLLWQMANTLYDLYFNSENVNVEAEFQDRSGFGLTLKEGRQTRANSKLMALREDEWNGRTISIEPHTKIGTEAPNLLRVYYASLEHERLLVIGHIGDHLPNHTTMTRF
;
A
#
# COMPACT_ATOMS: atom_id res chain seq x y z
N MET A 1 -34.82 0.59 10.72
CA MET A 1 -34.47 1.77 11.55
C MET A 1 -35.70 2.10 12.37
N GLN A 2 -35.64 1.91 13.69
CA GLN A 2 -36.72 2.31 14.60
C GLN A 2 -36.36 3.67 15.19
N ARG A 3 -37.34 4.58 15.29
CA ARG A 3 -37.20 5.88 15.95
C ARG A 3 -37.84 5.75 17.32
N LEU A 4 -37.05 5.92 18.37
CA LEU A 4 -37.55 6.00 19.74
C LEU A 4 -37.05 7.31 20.34
N LEU A 5 -37.92 8.00 21.06
CA LEU A 5 -37.50 9.09 21.95
C LEU A 5 -36.77 8.43 23.12
N ASP A 6 -35.57 8.90 23.44
CA ASP A 6 -34.94 8.51 24.69
C ASP A 6 -35.67 9.15 25.90
N GLY A 7 -35.31 8.75 27.12
CA GLY A 7 -35.91 9.27 28.34
C GLY A 7 -35.69 10.78 28.58
N GLN A 8 -34.97 11.47 27.68
CA GLN A 8 -34.67 12.90 27.75
C GLN A 8 -35.28 13.71 26.57
N GLY A 9 -35.98 13.05 25.64
CA GLY A 9 -36.67 13.71 24.53
C GLY A 9 -35.83 13.88 23.26
N GLU A 10 -34.67 13.23 23.15
CA GLU A 10 -33.86 13.23 21.94
C GLU A 10 -34.22 12.05 21.02
N TRP A 11 -34.06 12.27 19.71
CA TRP A 11 -34.33 11.24 18.70
C TRP A 11 -33.18 10.24 18.62
N LEU A 12 -33.41 9.02 19.09
CA LEU A 12 -32.42 7.95 18.97
C LEU A 12 -32.67 7.12 17.71
N CYS A 13 -31.63 7.00 16.88
CA CYS A 13 -31.63 6.13 15.73
C CYS A 13 -31.09 4.74 16.12
N LEU A 14 -31.90 3.69 15.96
CA LEU A 14 -31.52 2.32 16.28
C LEU A 14 -31.44 1.41 15.04
N ALA A 15 -30.44 0.53 15.04
CA ALA A 15 -30.35 -0.61 14.14
C ALA A 15 -30.19 -1.92 14.94
N GLY A 16 -31.32 -2.60 15.20
CA GLY A 16 -31.37 -3.67 16.20
C GLY A 16 -31.29 -3.07 17.60
N ALA A 17 -30.42 -3.61 18.45
CA ALA A 17 -30.14 -3.08 19.79
C ALA A 17 -29.04 -2.00 19.82
N ASP A 18 -28.45 -1.65 18.67
CA ASP A 18 -27.35 -0.69 18.59
C ASP A 18 -27.81 0.72 18.21
N PRO A 19 -27.47 1.75 19.02
CA PRO A 19 -27.64 3.13 18.62
C PRO A 19 -26.61 3.51 17.54
N LEU A 20 -27.12 4.18 16.52
CA LEU A 20 -26.33 4.80 15.46
C LEU A 20 -25.98 6.22 15.90
N LEU A 21 -24.78 6.35 16.46
CA LEU A 21 -24.27 7.60 16.99
C LEU A 21 -23.40 8.32 15.94
N PRO A 22 -23.40 9.67 15.92
CA PRO A 22 -22.55 10.45 15.03
C PRO A 22 -21.07 10.48 15.48
N GLY A 23 -20.79 10.09 16.72
CA GLY A 23 -19.45 10.07 17.32
C GLY A 23 -18.95 8.67 17.66
N PRO A 24 -17.64 8.51 17.91
CA PRO A 24 -17.05 7.25 18.34
C PRO A 24 -17.51 6.90 19.75
N VAL A 25 -17.70 5.61 20.02
CA VAL A 25 -17.98 5.08 21.35
C VAL A 25 -16.67 4.68 22.00
N PRO A 26 -16.31 5.26 23.16
CA PRO A 26 -15.11 4.82 23.89
C PRO A 26 -15.30 3.38 24.38
N LEU A 27 -14.30 2.54 24.11
CA LEU A 27 -14.20 1.18 24.59
C LEU A 27 -13.18 1.17 25.73
N GLU A 28 -13.70 1.27 26.94
CA GLU A 28 -12.93 1.15 28.18
C GLU A 28 -12.75 -0.32 28.56
N ARG A 29 -11.80 -0.59 29.45
CA ARG A 29 -11.52 -1.93 29.99
C ARG A 29 -12.76 -2.66 30.52
N THR A 30 -13.65 -1.95 31.21
CA THR A 30 -14.90 -2.50 31.77
C THR A 30 -15.92 -2.88 30.69
N GLY A 31 -15.82 -2.26 29.51
CA GLY A 31 -16.72 -2.48 28.37
C GLY A 31 -16.27 -3.57 27.41
N LEU A 32 -15.07 -4.15 27.57
CA LEU A 32 -14.52 -5.16 26.65
C LEU A 32 -15.42 -6.39 26.49
N ASP A 33 -15.90 -6.97 27.59
CA ASP A 33 -16.73 -8.18 27.54
C ASP A 33 -18.10 -7.88 26.90
N ILE A 34 -18.62 -6.67 27.11
CA ILE A 34 -19.85 -6.20 26.47
C ILE A 34 -19.61 -6.03 24.96
N PHE A 35 -18.50 -5.42 24.56
CA PHE A 35 -18.14 -5.27 23.15
C PHE A 35 -18.04 -6.63 22.45
N VAL A 36 -17.34 -7.60 23.03
CA VAL A 36 -17.19 -8.95 22.47
C VAL A 36 -18.54 -9.66 22.38
N THR A 37 -19.37 -9.57 23.42
CA THR A 37 -20.73 -10.15 23.40
C THR A 37 -21.57 -9.55 22.27
N ARG A 38 -21.54 -8.23 22.10
CA ARG A 38 -22.28 -7.54 21.02
C ARG A 38 -21.71 -7.83 19.63
N LEU A 39 -20.40 -8.00 19.52
CA LEU A 39 -19.72 -8.29 18.27
C LEU A 39 -20.26 -9.57 17.62
N PHE A 40 -20.51 -10.59 18.43
CA PHE A 40 -21.00 -11.90 18.01
C PHE A 40 -22.52 -12.08 18.17
N ALA A 41 -23.25 -11.02 18.54
CA ALA A 41 -24.69 -11.09 18.73
C ALA A 41 -25.41 -11.38 17.38
N PRO A 42 -26.20 -12.46 17.26
CA PRO A 42 -26.88 -12.83 16.02
C PRO A 42 -27.83 -11.74 15.49
N GLU A 43 -28.40 -10.95 16.39
CA GLU A 43 -29.32 -9.85 16.10
C GLU A 43 -28.61 -8.55 15.67
N ARG A 44 -27.28 -8.49 15.73
CA ARG A 44 -26.51 -7.31 15.31
C ARG A 44 -26.73 -7.06 13.82
N ARG A 45 -27.27 -5.89 13.48
CA ARG A 45 -27.62 -5.53 12.09
C ARG A 45 -26.64 -4.58 11.42
N ILE A 46 -25.77 -3.95 12.19
CA ILE A 46 -24.79 -2.99 11.67
C ILE A 46 -23.36 -3.47 11.90
N PRO A 47 -22.44 -3.11 11.00
CA PRO A 47 -21.05 -3.36 11.24
C PRO A 47 -20.49 -2.54 12.40
N PHE A 48 -19.47 -3.10 13.05
CA PHE A 48 -18.64 -2.38 14.02
C PHE A 48 -17.29 -2.07 13.40
N LEU A 49 -16.83 -0.84 13.58
CA LEU A 49 -15.46 -0.45 13.29
C LEU A 49 -14.71 -0.27 14.60
N LEU A 50 -13.61 -0.99 14.79
CA LEU A 50 -12.73 -0.81 15.94
C LEU A 50 -11.47 -0.07 15.52
N ILE A 51 -11.16 1.02 16.22
CA ILE A 51 -9.96 1.82 16.03
C ILE A 51 -9.11 1.69 17.29
N THR A 52 -7.85 1.27 17.11
CA THR A 52 -6.90 1.06 18.21
C THR A 52 -5.84 2.17 18.25
N PRO A 53 -5.33 2.53 19.43
CA PRO A 53 -4.18 3.43 19.54
C PRO A 53 -2.92 2.76 18.98
N SER A 54 -2.01 3.56 18.39
CA SER A 54 -0.70 3.08 17.93
C SER A 54 0.38 3.16 19.00
N ALA A 55 0.21 4.06 19.97
CA ALA A 55 1.03 4.23 21.15
C ALA A 55 0.17 4.89 22.25
N PRO A 56 0.64 5.00 23.50
CA PRO A 56 -0.07 5.77 24.53
C PRO A 56 -0.48 7.14 24.02
N GLU A 57 -1.77 7.48 24.19
CA GLU A 57 -2.39 8.73 23.75
C GLU A 57 -2.22 9.08 22.26
N THR A 58 -1.86 8.11 21.41
CA THR A 58 -1.56 8.34 20.00
C THR A 58 -2.43 7.47 19.11
N TRP A 59 -3.10 8.09 18.14
CA TRP A 59 -3.90 7.40 17.13
C TRP A 59 -3.43 7.75 15.71
N LEU A 60 -3.32 6.75 14.84
CA LEU A 60 -2.98 6.97 13.44
C LEU A 60 -4.11 7.62 12.65
N VAL A 61 -5.36 7.39 13.05
CA VAL A 61 -6.53 8.02 12.45
C VAL A 61 -7.32 8.78 13.50
N ASP A 62 -8.06 9.79 13.05
CA ASP A 62 -9.01 10.50 13.89
C ASP A 62 -10.33 9.71 13.99
N PRO A 63 -10.70 9.17 15.17
CA PRO A 63 -11.93 8.40 15.34
C PRO A 63 -13.20 9.21 15.07
N TRP A 64 -13.18 10.53 15.31
CA TRP A 64 -14.31 11.42 15.02
C TRP A 64 -14.56 11.56 13.53
N GLN A 65 -13.51 11.82 12.74
CA GLN A 65 -13.61 11.86 11.29
C GLN A 65 -14.21 10.57 10.72
N TRP A 66 -13.83 9.40 11.26
CA TRP A 66 -14.38 8.12 10.81
C TRP A 66 -15.83 7.92 11.26
N ALA A 67 -16.19 8.31 12.48
CA ALA A 67 -17.55 8.24 12.98
C ALA A 67 -18.52 9.11 12.17
N GLU A 68 -18.14 10.36 11.86
CA GLU A 68 -18.95 11.26 11.04
C GLU A 68 -19.22 10.71 9.64
N ARG A 69 -18.18 10.14 9.02
CA ARG A 69 -18.27 9.58 7.65
C ARG A 69 -19.05 8.28 7.57
N LEU A 70 -19.11 7.55 8.68
CA LEU A 70 -19.80 6.27 8.81
C LEU A 70 -21.13 6.38 9.56
N ALA A 71 -21.55 7.60 9.91
CA ALA A 71 -22.77 7.86 10.63
C ALA A 71 -23.97 7.23 9.90
N GLY A 72 -24.74 6.44 10.64
CA GLY A 72 -25.90 5.72 10.10
C GLY A 72 -25.58 4.41 9.37
N VAL A 73 -24.31 4.11 9.08
CA VAL A 73 -23.89 2.92 8.33
C VAL A 73 -23.14 1.92 9.20
N ALA A 74 -22.28 2.40 10.09
CA ALA A 74 -21.52 1.56 11.01
C ALA A 74 -21.37 2.25 12.37
N LYS A 75 -21.17 1.45 13.41
CA LYS A 75 -20.84 1.95 14.74
C LYS A 75 -19.33 1.95 14.94
N VAL A 76 -18.77 3.11 15.26
CA VAL A 76 -17.33 3.28 15.48
C VAL A 76 -17.03 3.14 16.98
N TRP A 77 -16.11 2.24 17.30
CA TRP A 77 -15.56 2.00 18.61
C TRP A 77 -14.12 2.49 18.62
N GLN A 78 -13.80 3.35 19.58
CA GLN A 78 -12.45 3.83 19.84
C GLN A 78 -11.95 3.17 21.11
N VAL A 79 -10.85 2.43 21.06
CA VAL A 79 -10.22 1.93 22.29
C VAL A 79 -9.72 3.12 23.12
N ALA A 80 -10.13 3.17 24.39
CA ALA A 80 -9.94 4.32 25.26
C ALA A 80 -8.45 4.60 25.57
N ASP A 81 -7.68 3.55 25.84
CA ASP A 81 -6.29 3.65 26.29
C ASP A 81 -5.43 2.45 25.84
N TRP A 82 -4.12 2.59 26.04
CA TRP A 82 -3.14 1.60 25.61
C TRP A 82 -3.27 0.27 26.37
N GLU A 83 -3.59 0.33 27.66
CA GLU A 83 -3.79 -0.81 28.54
C GLU A 83 -4.98 -1.66 28.11
N THR A 84 -6.08 -1.01 27.73
CA THR A 84 -7.28 -1.65 27.19
C THR A 84 -6.96 -2.28 25.83
N CYS A 85 -6.14 -1.62 25.01
CA CYS A 85 -5.69 -2.19 23.74
C CYS A 85 -4.89 -3.49 23.95
N ALA A 86 -3.99 -3.53 24.92
CA ALA A 86 -3.19 -4.72 25.24
C ALA A 86 -4.03 -5.90 25.76
N LEU A 87 -5.27 -5.65 26.21
CA LEU A 87 -6.19 -6.69 26.66
C LEU A 87 -7.07 -7.25 25.54
N LEU A 88 -7.19 -6.57 24.40
CA LEU A 88 -8.05 -7.01 23.29
C LEU A 88 -7.67 -8.39 22.74
N ASP A 89 -6.38 -8.65 22.57
CA ASP A 89 -5.87 -9.92 22.03
C ASP A 89 -6.19 -11.11 22.94
N LYS A 90 -6.45 -10.87 24.23
CA LYS A 90 -6.86 -11.89 25.20
C LYS A 90 -8.38 -12.12 25.22
N ARG A 91 -9.16 -11.20 24.65
CA ARG A 91 -10.63 -11.21 24.69
C ARG A 91 -11.26 -11.57 23.36
N LEU A 92 -10.60 -11.26 22.25
CA LEU A 92 -11.03 -11.64 20.91
C LEU A 92 -10.42 -12.98 20.50
N PRO A 93 -11.14 -13.82 19.75
CA PRO A 93 -10.53 -14.97 19.08
C PRO A 93 -9.39 -14.51 18.17
N PRO A 94 -8.30 -15.29 18.00
CA PRO A 94 -7.14 -14.88 17.20
C PRO A 94 -7.49 -14.44 15.78
N ALA A 95 -8.47 -15.10 15.14
CA ALA A 95 -8.93 -14.73 13.81
C ALA A 95 -9.51 -13.30 13.76
N TYR A 96 -10.07 -12.80 14.87
CA TYR A 96 -10.73 -11.50 15.02
C TYR A 96 -9.84 -10.42 15.67
N ALA A 97 -8.56 -10.71 15.96
CA ALA A 97 -7.65 -9.79 16.63
C ALA A 97 -7.51 -8.42 15.91
N CYS A 98 -7.31 -7.36 16.68
CA CYS A 98 -7.06 -6.02 16.14
C CYS A 98 -5.88 -5.41 16.89
N TYR A 99 -4.70 -5.50 16.28
CA TYR A 99 -3.45 -5.06 16.87
C TYR A 99 -3.30 -3.53 16.93
N PRO A 100 -2.39 -3.02 17.78
CA PRO A 100 -2.15 -1.58 17.93
C PRO A 100 -1.95 -0.82 16.61
N GLY A 101 -2.56 0.36 16.55
CA GLY A 101 -2.57 1.26 15.38
C GLY A 101 -3.38 0.76 14.19
N ALA A 102 -3.97 -0.43 14.27
CA ALA A 102 -4.80 -0.98 13.21
C ALA A 102 -6.27 -0.56 13.37
N ILE A 103 -6.99 -0.73 12.27
CA ILE A 103 -8.44 -0.57 12.20
C ILE A 103 -9.03 -1.90 11.73
N ARG A 104 -10.09 -2.35 12.39
CA ARG A 104 -10.79 -3.58 11.98
C ARG A 104 -12.28 -3.39 11.83
N PHE A 105 -12.81 -3.91 10.73
CA PHE A 105 -14.19 -3.78 10.34
C PHE A 105 -14.93 -5.11 10.49
N TYR A 106 -15.84 -5.19 11.45
CA TYR A 106 -16.59 -6.38 11.78
C TYR A 106 -18.01 -6.32 11.23
N LEU A 107 -18.22 -6.98 10.09
CA LEU A 107 -19.54 -7.20 9.50
C LEU A 107 -20.52 -7.97 10.42
N PRO A 108 -21.84 -7.74 10.31
CA PRO A 108 -22.88 -8.55 10.93
C PRO A 108 -22.73 -10.05 10.66
N GLY A 109 -23.23 -10.88 11.58
CA GLY A 109 -23.20 -12.35 11.45
C GLY A 109 -21.84 -12.99 11.73
N ALA A 110 -20.92 -12.27 12.38
CA ALA A 110 -19.66 -12.83 12.87
C ALA A 110 -19.92 -14.00 13.83
N ARG A 111 -19.10 -15.05 13.74
CA ARG A 111 -19.15 -16.20 14.66
C ARG A 111 -17.73 -16.51 15.15
N PRO A 112 -17.53 -16.79 16.45
CA PRO A 112 -16.19 -17.00 17.00
C PRO A 112 -15.40 -18.12 16.30
N GLU A 113 -16.09 -19.14 15.80
CA GLU A 113 -15.50 -20.34 15.18
C GLU A 113 -15.30 -20.20 13.66
N GLN A 114 -15.78 -19.12 13.04
CA GLN A 114 -15.67 -18.90 11.59
C GLN A 114 -14.40 -18.14 11.22
N ASP A 115 -13.97 -18.32 9.97
CA ASP A 115 -12.90 -17.53 9.39
C ASP A 115 -13.30 -16.06 9.29
N ALA A 116 -12.41 -15.18 9.76
CA ALA A 116 -12.62 -13.76 9.81
C ALA A 116 -12.20 -13.00 8.54
N ARG A 117 -11.84 -13.69 7.44
CA ARG A 117 -11.43 -13.12 6.14
C ARG A 117 -12.36 -12.03 5.60
N GLN A 118 -13.67 -12.14 5.85
CA GLN A 118 -14.66 -11.14 5.42
C GLN A 118 -14.61 -9.84 6.25
N HIS A 119 -14.02 -9.87 7.44
CA HIS A 119 -13.93 -8.75 8.36
C HIS A 119 -12.62 -7.99 8.10
N GLN A 120 -12.72 -6.95 7.26
CA GLN A 120 -11.57 -6.20 6.77
C GLN A 120 -10.67 -5.72 7.92
N TYR A 121 -9.39 -6.06 7.82
CA TYR A 121 -8.35 -5.61 8.72
C TYR A 121 -7.40 -4.69 7.97
N ILE A 122 -7.20 -3.48 8.50
CA ILE A 122 -6.28 -2.50 7.94
C ILE A 122 -5.15 -2.31 8.95
N PRO A 123 -3.95 -2.86 8.68
CA PRO A 123 -2.83 -2.75 9.59
C PRO A 123 -2.34 -1.31 9.69
N ALA A 124 -1.66 -0.99 10.80
CA ALA A 124 -1.01 0.30 11.03
C ALA A 124 -0.09 0.71 9.86
N SER A 125 0.63 -0.26 9.28
CA SER A 125 1.51 -0.07 8.12
C SER A 125 0.79 0.42 6.86
N ARG A 126 -0.55 0.34 6.78
CA ARG A 126 -1.35 0.88 5.67
C ARG A 126 -1.98 2.24 6.01
N LEU A 127 -1.82 2.73 7.24
CA LEU A 127 -2.41 3.98 7.73
C LEU A 127 -1.34 5.04 8.03
N TRP A 128 -0.08 4.81 7.66
CA TRP A 128 1.03 5.69 8.03
C TRP A 128 0.92 7.10 7.41
N SER A 129 0.60 7.22 6.11
CA SER A 129 0.53 8.52 5.43
C SER A 129 -0.88 9.12 5.43
N PRO A 130 -1.02 10.47 5.46
CA PRO A 130 -2.32 11.14 5.32
C PRO A 130 -3.08 10.72 4.05
N ALA A 131 -2.37 10.47 2.95
CA ALA A 131 -2.97 9.97 1.71
C ALA A 131 -3.55 8.56 1.88
N SER A 132 -2.81 7.65 2.53
CA SER A 132 -3.28 6.28 2.76
C SER A 132 -4.43 6.23 3.77
N ARG A 133 -4.43 7.09 4.79
CA ARG A 133 -5.56 7.26 5.72
C ARG A 133 -6.83 7.70 4.99
N ARG A 134 -6.71 8.71 4.11
CA ARG A 134 -7.83 9.18 3.27
C ARG A 134 -8.32 8.09 2.32
N GLN A 135 -7.41 7.36 1.68
CA GLN A 135 -7.75 6.26 0.78
C GLN A 135 -8.46 5.12 1.53
N ALA A 136 -7.93 4.71 2.69
CA ALA A 136 -8.53 3.68 3.54
C ALA A 136 -9.95 4.05 3.97
N LEU A 137 -10.18 5.31 4.34
CA LEU A 137 -11.50 5.83 4.66
C LEU A 137 -12.44 5.80 3.44
N GLN A 138 -11.99 6.25 2.27
CA GLN A 138 -12.78 6.22 1.03
C GLN A 138 -13.13 4.80 0.61
N ASP A 139 -12.18 3.87 0.68
CA ASP A 139 -12.39 2.46 0.33
C ASP A 139 -13.36 1.80 1.32
N THR A 140 -13.26 2.14 2.60
CA THR A 140 -14.21 1.68 3.63
C THR A 140 -15.61 2.19 3.33
N VAL A 141 -15.79 3.48 3.07
CA VAL A 141 -17.10 4.05 2.72
C VAL A 141 -17.67 3.41 1.45
N ARG A 142 -16.84 3.17 0.42
CA ARG A 142 -17.26 2.49 -0.81
C ARG A 142 -17.68 1.04 -0.57
N LEU A 143 -16.91 0.29 0.21
CA LEU A 143 -17.25 -1.07 0.62
C LEU A 143 -18.59 -1.09 1.38
N LEU A 144 -18.85 -0.03 2.15
CA LEU A 144 -20.08 0.19 2.92
C LEU A 144 -21.20 0.93 2.20
N ALA A 145 -21.02 1.27 0.93
CA ALA A 145 -22.10 1.75 0.07
C ALA A 145 -22.56 0.67 -0.92
N ARG A 146 -21.70 -0.32 -1.23
CA ARG A 146 -21.93 -1.34 -2.28
C ARG A 146 -22.70 -2.57 -1.83
N ARG A 147 -22.68 -2.90 -0.55
CA ARG A 147 -23.51 -3.97 0.00
C ARG A 147 -24.94 -3.41 0.17
N ASN A 148 -25.99 -4.21 0.13
CA ASN A 148 -27.34 -3.71 0.38
C ASN A 148 -27.71 -4.15 1.79
N TRP A 149 -27.57 -3.27 2.79
CA TRP A 149 -27.74 -3.65 4.20
C TRP A 149 -29.19 -3.93 4.63
N SER A 150 -30.16 -3.93 3.71
CA SER A 150 -31.40 -4.75 3.74
C SER A 150 -32.41 -4.26 2.68
N ILE A 151 -32.49 -4.94 1.53
CA ILE A 151 -33.76 -5.15 0.82
C ILE A 151 -33.78 -6.63 0.41
N PRO A 152 -34.74 -7.45 0.90
CA PRO A 152 -34.94 -8.78 0.36
C PRO A 152 -35.66 -8.65 -0.98
N SER A 153 -34.98 -8.91 -2.09
CA SER A 153 -35.57 -9.57 -3.25
C SER A 153 -34.48 -9.89 -4.27
N SER A 154 -34.59 -11.09 -4.80
CA SER A 154 -33.90 -11.66 -5.94
C SER A 154 -33.50 -10.65 -7.02
N ALA A 155 -32.20 -10.39 -7.14
CA ALA A 155 -31.45 -10.01 -8.34
C ALA A 155 -30.33 -9.07 -7.89
N GLN A 156 -29.07 -9.49 -8.05
CA GLN A 156 -28.06 -8.68 -8.73
C GLN A 156 -26.71 -9.41 -8.75
N ILE A 157 -26.34 -9.75 -9.99
CA ILE A 157 -25.01 -9.85 -10.59
C ILE A 157 -23.92 -10.43 -9.68
N GLN A 158 -23.75 -11.74 -9.80
CA GLN A 158 -22.61 -12.50 -9.31
C GLN A 158 -21.39 -12.17 -10.16
N ASP A 159 -20.37 -11.63 -9.51
CA ASP A 159 -19.03 -11.47 -10.06
C ASP A 159 -18.43 -12.87 -10.35
N LEU A 160 -18.03 -13.13 -11.58
CA LEU A 160 -17.58 -14.44 -12.09
C LEU A 160 -16.35 -14.96 -11.33
N ASP A 161 -15.54 -14.07 -10.78
CA ASP A 161 -14.34 -14.43 -10.00
C ASP A 161 -14.68 -14.88 -8.58
N GLN A 162 -15.78 -14.40 -7.98
CA GLN A 162 -16.24 -14.87 -6.68
C GLN A 162 -16.89 -16.26 -6.77
N LEU A 163 -17.58 -16.58 -7.87
CA LEU A 163 -18.09 -17.92 -8.16
C LEU A 163 -16.97 -18.95 -8.36
N ARG A 164 -15.86 -18.56 -9.03
CA ARG A 164 -14.68 -19.42 -9.21
C ARG A 164 -13.98 -19.71 -7.88
N GLY A 165 -13.86 -18.70 -7.02
CA GLY A 165 -13.35 -18.87 -5.66
C GLY A 165 -14.23 -19.79 -4.81
N PHE A 166 -15.55 -19.58 -4.85
CA PHE A 166 -16.51 -20.37 -4.08
C PHE A 166 -16.61 -21.82 -4.56
N ALA A 167 -16.57 -22.06 -5.88
CA ALA A 167 -16.55 -23.41 -6.44
C ALA A 167 -15.28 -24.19 -6.03
N ARG A 168 -14.12 -23.52 -6.06
CA ARG A 168 -12.83 -24.11 -5.65
C ARG A 168 -12.77 -24.36 -4.15
N GLU A 169 -13.38 -23.51 -3.33
CA GLU A 169 -13.47 -23.67 -1.87
C GLU A 169 -14.48 -24.77 -1.48
N GLN A 170 -15.61 -24.89 -2.19
CA GLN A 170 -16.57 -26.00 -2.06
C GLN A 170 -15.93 -27.34 -2.45
N GLU A 171 -15.14 -27.38 -3.52
CA GLU A 171 -14.43 -28.57 -3.97
C GLU A 171 -13.34 -28.99 -2.98
N LEU A 172 -12.60 -28.03 -2.41
CA LEU A 172 -11.62 -28.28 -1.35
C LEU A 172 -12.29 -28.77 -0.05
N LEU A 173 -13.46 -28.23 0.30
CA LEU A 173 -14.26 -28.69 1.44
C LEU A 173 -14.80 -30.10 1.24
N ARG A 174 -15.27 -30.42 0.03
CA ARG A 174 -15.70 -31.79 -0.34
C ARG A 174 -14.54 -32.77 -0.25
N HIS A 175 -13.38 -32.45 -0.83
CA HIS A 175 -12.17 -33.27 -0.71
C HIS A 175 -11.74 -33.46 0.75
N LYS A 176 -11.85 -32.42 1.60
CA LYS A 176 -11.57 -32.55 3.04
C LYS A 176 -12.58 -33.43 3.76
N GLN A 177 -13.86 -33.35 3.40
CA GLN A 177 -14.92 -34.18 3.97
C GLN A 177 -14.77 -35.64 3.52
N GLU A 178 -14.49 -35.90 2.25
CA GLU A 178 -14.21 -37.23 1.70
C GLU A 178 -12.95 -37.84 2.34
N LEU A 179 -11.90 -37.05 2.55
CA LEU A 179 -10.70 -37.51 3.25
C LEU A 179 -10.99 -37.80 4.72
N ALA A 180 -11.79 -36.98 5.39
CA ALA A 180 -12.21 -37.19 6.77
C ALA A 180 -13.10 -38.43 6.92
N GLU A 181 -14.01 -38.69 5.97
CA GLU A 181 -14.86 -39.88 5.93
C GLU A 181 -14.06 -41.14 5.58
N ALA A 182 -13.13 -41.07 4.63
CA ALA A 182 -12.20 -42.16 4.33
C ALA A 182 -11.29 -42.48 5.53
N THR A 183 -10.87 -41.47 6.29
CA THR A 183 -10.12 -41.65 7.54
C THR A 183 -11.01 -42.29 8.62
N ARG A 184 -12.27 -41.87 8.73
CA ARG A 184 -13.25 -42.42 9.69
C ARG A 184 -13.62 -43.87 9.36
N GLN A 185 -13.76 -44.21 8.08
CA GLN A 185 -14.00 -45.58 7.61
C GLN A 185 -12.76 -46.46 7.80
N ALA A 186 -11.55 -45.95 7.52
CA ALA A 186 -10.30 -46.65 7.81
C ALA A 186 -10.07 -46.88 9.32
N GLN A 187 -10.63 -46.01 10.18
CA GLN A 187 -10.65 -46.17 11.64
C GLN A 187 -11.73 -47.13 12.12
N ALA A 188 -12.86 -47.25 11.41
CA ALA A 188 -13.98 -48.13 11.77
C ALA A 188 -13.77 -49.60 11.32
N GLU A 189 -12.96 -49.85 10.29
CA GLU A 189 -12.70 -51.20 9.76
C GLU A 189 -11.52 -51.93 10.42
N ARG A 190 -10.79 -51.29 11.34
CA ARG A 190 -9.79 -51.98 12.16
C ARG A 190 -10.40 -52.36 13.50
N PRO A 191 -10.56 -53.65 13.85
CA PRO A 191 -10.73 -54.03 15.24
C PRO A 191 -9.36 -53.80 15.90
N LEU A 192 -9.14 -52.58 16.41
CA LEU A 192 -7.98 -52.34 17.26
C LEU A 192 -8.31 -52.87 18.64
N GLU A 193 -7.68 -53.98 19.03
CA GLU A 193 -7.20 -54.09 20.40
C GLU A 193 -6.30 -52.87 20.65
N GLN A 194 -6.90 -51.80 21.18
CA GLN A 194 -6.16 -50.60 21.53
C GLN A 194 -5.43 -50.90 22.83
N ASP A 195 -4.12 -51.10 22.77
CA ASP A 195 -3.28 -51.05 23.95
C ASP A 195 -3.41 -49.64 24.56
N PRO A 196 -4.03 -49.50 25.76
CA PRO A 196 -4.21 -48.19 26.39
C PRO A 196 -2.88 -47.47 26.63
N ALA A 197 -1.77 -48.20 26.71
CA ALA A 197 -0.44 -47.61 26.82
C ALA A 197 -0.01 -46.89 25.53
N TYR A 198 -0.32 -47.44 24.35
CA TYR A 198 0.03 -46.84 23.06
C TYR A 198 -0.81 -45.59 22.77
N THR A 199 -2.10 -45.63 23.13
CA THR A 199 -3.03 -44.50 22.98
C THR A 199 -2.59 -43.33 23.86
N HIS A 200 -2.21 -43.60 25.11
CA HIS A 200 -1.70 -42.57 26.02
C HIS A 200 -0.38 -41.94 25.52
N LEU A 201 0.49 -42.74 24.88
CA LEU A 201 1.77 -42.26 24.35
C LEU A 201 1.57 -41.31 23.17
N LEU A 202 0.63 -41.61 22.28
CA LEU A 202 0.25 -40.72 21.18
C LEU A 202 -0.41 -39.42 21.67
N GLU A 203 -1.23 -39.48 22.71
CA GLU A 203 -1.82 -38.27 23.33
C GLU A 203 -0.76 -37.35 23.95
N GLN A 204 0.25 -37.92 24.61
CA GLN A 204 1.40 -37.17 25.09
C GLN A 204 2.18 -36.53 23.94
N GLU A 205 2.41 -37.26 22.85
CA GLU A 205 3.14 -36.74 21.68
C GLU A 205 2.35 -35.62 20.96
N VAL A 206 1.03 -35.74 20.82
CA VAL A 206 0.17 -34.68 20.28
C VAL A 206 0.22 -33.42 21.15
N THR A 207 0.20 -33.59 22.48
CA THR A 207 0.27 -32.47 23.43
C THR A 207 1.61 -31.76 23.33
N GLU A 208 2.71 -32.51 23.21
CA GLU A 208 4.06 -31.95 23.07
C GLU A 208 4.23 -31.24 21.71
N LEU A 209 3.74 -31.83 20.63
CA LEU A 209 3.78 -31.22 19.30
C LEU A 209 2.93 -29.94 19.22
N GLN A 210 1.78 -29.89 19.89
CA GLN A 210 0.96 -28.68 20.00
C GLN A 210 1.69 -27.57 20.76
N ALA A 211 2.33 -27.90 21.89
CA ALA A 211 3.12 -26.94 22.64
C ALA A 211 4.30 -26.38 21.82
N ARG A 212 4.98 -27.23 21.04
CA ARG A 212 6.05 -26.81 20.13
C ARG A 212 5.53 -25.92 19.00
N LEU A 213 4.38 -26.26 18.41
CA LEU A 213 3.75 -25.45 17.36
C LEU A 213 3.39 -24.05 17.86
N ASP A 214 2.86 -23.94 19.08
CA ASP A 214 2.51 -22.65 19.66
C ASP A 214 3.75 -21.80 20.00
N ALA A 215 4.83 -22.43 20.48
CA ALA A 215 6.10 -21.75 20.70
C ALA A 215 6.72 -21.21 19.40
N GLU A 216 6.67 -21.98 18.31
CA GLU A 216 7.17 -21.53 17.00
C GLU A 216 6.29 -20.41 16.41
N ARG A 217 4.97 -20.45 16.63
CA ARG A 217 4.07 -19.34 16.24
C ARG A 217 4.37 -18.06 17.00
N GLN A 218 4.67 -18.15 18.30
CA GLN A 218 5.08 -17.00 19.10
C GLN A 218 6.40 -16.40 18.57
N ARG A 219 7.40 -17.24 18.28
CA ARG A 219 8.67 -16.80 17.68
C ARG A 219 8.49 -16.13 16.32
N ALA A 220 7.66 -16.71 15.45
CA ALA A 220 7.35 -16.12 14.15
C ALA A 220 6.72 -14.72 14.31
N THR A 221 5.82 -14.57 15.27
CA THR A 221 5.18 -13.28 15.59
C THR A 221 6.19 -12.25 16.09
N GLU A 222 7.11 -12.65 16.98
CA GLU A 222 8.13 -11.78 17.53
C GLU A 222 9.14 -11.31 16.48
N LEU A 223 9.53 -12.20 15.56
CA LEU A 223 10.36 -11.86 14.40
C LEU A 223 9.62 -10.92 13.44
N GLN A 224 8.33 -11.13 13.21
CA GLN A 224 7.50 -10.26 12.40
C GLN A 224 7.44 -8.84 12.99
N ASN A 225 7.26 -8.73 14.30
CA ASN A 225 7.24 -7.45 15.01
C ASN A 225 8.58 -6.72 14.93
N ARG A 226 9.71 -7.44 15.07
CA ARG A 226 11.05 -6.87 14.89
C ARG A 226 11.31 -6.40 13.47
N ALA A 227 10.83 -7.14 12.47
CA ALA A 227 10.94 -6.72 11.07
C ALA A 227 10.17 -5.41 10.83
N VAL A 228 8.94 -5.31 11.32
CA VAL A 228 8.13 -4.08 11.26
C VAL A 228 8.82 -2.91 11.99
N GLN A 229 9.45 -3.16 13.14
CA GLN A 229 10.17 -2.12 13.89
C GLN A 229 11.44 -1.65 13.18
N LEU A 230 12.18 -2.53 12.52
CA LEU A 230 13.34 -2.16 11.70
C LEU A 230 12.92 -1.42 10.43
N GLU A 231 11.84 -1.83 9.78
CA GLU A 231 11.24 -1.10 8.66
C GLU A 231 10.82 0.31 9.09
N TYR A 232 10.23 0.46 10.28
CA TYR A 232 9.90 1.75 10.88
C TYR A 232 11.13 2.65 11.05
N LEU A 233 12.22 2.14 11.64
CA LEU A 233 13.45 2.91 11.85
C LEU A 233 14.13 3.34 10.54
N LEU A 234 14.11 2.48 9.52
CA LEU A 234 14.66 2.79 8.20
C LEU A 234 13.82 3.82 7.45
N GLN A 235 12.49 3.76 7.59
CA GLN A 235 11.57 4.71 6.94
C GLN A 235 11.51 6.05 7.67
N ASP A 236 11.58 6.09 9.00
CA ASP A 236 11.59 7.33 9.80
C ASP A 236 12.81 8.20 9.47
N ASN A 237 14.00 7.60 9.35
CA ASN A 237 15.19 8.31 8.88
C ASN A 237 15.04 8.87 7.46
N GLY A 238 14.47 8.09 6.53
CA GLY A 238 14.26 8.55 5.15
C GLY A 238 13.14 9.60 4.99
N GLN A 239 12.12 9.56 5.86
CA GLN A 239 10.98 10.50 5.81
C GLN A 239 11.26 11.82 6.52
N ASN A 240 12.04 11.82 7.60
CA ASN A 240 12.53 13.07 8.20
C ASN A 240 13.43 13.82 7.22
N GLU A 241 14.30 13.10 6.49
CA GLU A 241 15.12 13.71 5.42
C GLU A 241 14.25 14.26 4.27
N LEU A 242 13.19 13.55 3.86
CA LEU A 242 12.25 14.03 2.83
C LEU A 242 11.41 15.21 3.31
N ALA A 243 10.91 15.19 4.54
CA ALA A 243 10.09 16.25 5.11
C ALA A 243 10.89 17.55 5.28
N ASP A 244 12.15 17.46 5.74
CA ASP A 244 13.05 18.60 5.84
C ASP A 244 13.42 19.15 4.46
N ARG A 245 13.67 18.28 3.47
CA ARG A 245 13.95 18.69 2.08
C ARG A 245 12.75 19.30 1.37
N LEU A 246 11.51 18.90 1.69
CA LEU A 246 10.29 19.48 1.11
C LEU A 246 9.91 20.85 1.69
N GLN A 247 10.46 21.25 2.83
CA GLN A 247 10.25 22.60 3.38
C GLN A 247 10.93 23.68 2.52
N ARG A 248 11.91 23.31 1.69
CA ARG A 248 12.59 24.20 0.76
C ARG A 248 12.42 23.67 -0.67
N LEU A 249 11.90 24.50 -1.57
CA LEU A 249 11.87 24.12 -2.98
C LEU A 249 13.31 24.05 -3.51
N PRO A 250 13.65 23.06 -4.36
CA PRO A 250 15.00 22.95 -4.89
C PRO A 250 15.36 24.18 -5.72
N GLU A 251 16.49 24.81 -5.41
CA GLU A 251 16.90 26.10 -5.99
C GLU A 251 17.80 25.94 -7.22
N ASN A 252 18.28 24.74 -7.49
CA ASN A 252 19.16 24.41 -8.62
C ASN A 252 18.94 22.96 -9.08
N LEU A 253 19.51 22.60 -10.24
CA LEU A 253 19.37 21.26 -10.79
C LEU A 253 19.88 20.17 -9.84
N THR A 254 21.01 20.36 -9.17
CA THR A 254 21.58 19.37 -8.24
C THR A 254 20.58 18.98 -7.16
N GLU A 255 19.94 19.96 -6.52
CA GLU A 255 18.90 19.72 -5.51
C GLU A 255 17.66 19.04 -6.11
N MET A 256 17.28 19.39 -7.34
CA MET A 256 16.16 18.73 -8.03
C MET A 256 16.44 17.24 -8.29
N LEU A 257 17.67 16.90 -8.67
CA LEU A 257 18.09 15.51 -8.91
C LEU A 257 17.98 14.68 -7.62
N GLU A 258 18.51 15.21 -6.52
CA GLU A 258 18.44 14.57 -5.21
C GLU A 258 17.00 14.35 -4.77
N LEU A 259 16.14 15.38 -4.91
CA LEU A 259 14.74 15.27 -4.52
C LEU A 259 13.96 14.29 -5.41
N ILE A 260 14.19 14.29 -6.73
CA ILE A 260 13.52 13.35 -7.64
C ILE A 260 13.98 11.91 -7.38
N GLN A 261 15.27 11.69 -7.11
CA GLN A 261 15.81 10.37 -6.73
C GLN A 261 15.15 9.84 -5.46
N LEU A 262 14.94 10.74 -4.47
CA LEU A 262 14.32 10.41 -3.20
C LEU A 262 12.82 10.11 -3.35
N LEU A 263 12.11 10.85 -4.22
CA LEU A 263 10.68 10.68 -4.46
C LEU A 263 10.36 9.45 -5.31
N TYR A 264 11.21 9.12 -6.28
CA TYR A 264 10.96 8.05 -7.26
C TYR A 264 12.14 7.08 -7.41
N PRO A 265 12.66 6.49 -6.32
CA PRO A 265 13.88 5.68 -6.35
C PRO A 265 13.78 4.45 -7.27
N GLN A 266 12.56 3.92 -7.44
CA GLN A 266 12.30 2.75 -8.28
C GLN A 266 12.02 3.09 -9.75
N ARG A 267 11.98 4.37 -10.12
CA ARG A 267 11.59 4.79 -11.48
C ARG A 267 12.68 5.53 -12.23
N ILE A 268 13.48 6.33 -11.51
CA ILE A 268 14.51 7.17 -12.09
C ILE A 268 15.78 7.12 -11.25
N ALA A 269 16.93 7.07 -11.93
CA ALA A 269 18.24 7.12 -11.33
C ALA A 269 19.19 8.08 -12.07
N PHE A 270 20.25 8.52 -11.41
CA PHE A 270 21.21 9.48 -11.96
C PHE A 270 22.64 8.94 -11.86
N THR A 271 23.39 8.96 -12.96
CA THR A 271 24.82 8.63 -12.97
C THR A 271 25.65 9.73 -12.33
N GLU A 272 26.90 9.43 -11.96
CA GLU A 272 27.88 10.42 -11.49
C GLU A 272 28.05 11.56 -12.51
N ARG A 273 28.04 11.23 -13.79
CA ARG A 273 28.14 12.20 -14.88
C ARG A 273 26.96 13.15 -14.91
N ALA A 274 25.73 12.64 -14.73
CA ALA A 274 24.53 13.48 -14.65
C ALA A 274 24.58 14.44 -13.45
N ARG A 275 25.05 13.97 -12.28
CA ARG A 275 25.22 14.83 -11.09
C ARG A 275 26.24 15.93 -11.33
N LYS A 276 27.38 15.60 -11.95
CA LYS A 276 28.41 16.58 -12.32
C LYS A 276 27.87 17.62 -13.31
N SER A 277 27.21 17.18 -14.38
CA SER A 277 26.69 18.10 -15.39
C SER A 277 25.58 19.01 -14.84
N ALA A 278 24.74 18.51 -13.93
CA ALA A 278 23.71 19.30 -13.26
C ALA A 278 24.30 20.49 -12.51
N LYS A 279 25.42 20.26 -11.81
CA LYS A 279 26.13 21.29 -11.04
C LYS A 279 26.75 22.37 -11.94
N GLU A 280 27.30 21.97 -13.08
CA GLU A 280 28.02 22.84 -14.01
C GLU A 280 27.11 23.56 -15.03
N ALA A 281 25.84 23.15 -15.15
CA ALA A 281 24.92 23.64 -16.16
C ALA A 281 24.64 25.14 -16.06
N SER A 282 24.72 25.84 -17.21
CA SER A 282 24.33 27.26 -17.32
C SER A 282 22.86 27.50 -16.92
N PHE A 283 22.02 26.48 -17.05
CA PHE A 283 20.60 26.52 -16.72
C PHE A 283 20.31 26.80 -15.23
N ASN A 284 21.27 26.60 -14.33
CA ASN A 284 21.11 27.02 -12.92
C ASN A 284 20.94 28.54 -12.77
N GLN A 285 21.30 29.33 -13.79
CA GLN A 285 21.10 30.78 -13.85
C GLN A 285 19.79 31.17 -14.56
N SER A 286 19.03 30.20 -15.06
CA SER A 286 17.79 30.42 -15.79
C SER A 286 16.64 30.79 -14.85
N ARG A 287 15.76 31.69 -15.31
CA ARG A 287 14.45 31.92 -14.67
C ARG A 287 13.46 30.77 -14.91
N ARG A 288 13.85 29.74 -15.68
CA ARG A 288 13.02 28.59 -16.06
C ARG A 288 13.33 27.33 -15.24
N LEU A 289 13.93 27.48 -14.06
CA LEU A 289 14.17 26.36 -13.14
C LEU A 289 12.90 25.55 -12.83
N ASN A 290 11.74 26.21 -12.74
CA ASN A 290 10.46 25.50 -12.57
C ASN A 290 10.13 24.59 -13.77
N ASP A 291 10.51 24.95 -15.00
CA ASP A 291 10.32 24.07 -16.16
C ASP A 291 11.21 22.84 -16.08
N ALA A 292 12.44 22.96 -15.54
CA ALA A 292 13.31 21.81 -15.30
C ALA A 292 12.72 20.86 -14.25
N TRP A 293 12.17 21.39 -13.15
CA TRP A 293 11.46 20.61 -12.15
C TRP A 293 10.27 19.86 -12.77
N ARG A 294 9.41 20.57 -13.51
CA ARG A 294 8.27 19.98 -14.22
C ARG A 294 8.70 18.89 -15.18
N LEU A 295 9.79 19.12 -15.94
CA LEU A 295 10.32 18.13 -16.87
C LEU A 295 10.78 16.86 -16.15
N LEU A 296 11.59 16.98 -15.09
CA LEU A 296 12.06 15.82 -14.32
C LEU A 296 10.90 15.04 -13.69
N TRP A 297 9.90 15.75 -13.17
CA TRP A 297 8.67 15.12 -12.66
C TRP A 297 7.92 14.36 -13.76
N GLN A 298 7.78 14.96 -14.95
CA GLN A 298 7.15 14.32 -16.11
C GLN A 298 7.96 13.13 -16.62
N MET A 299 9.29 13.16 -16.51
CA MET A 299 10.13 12.00 -16.82
C MET A 299 9.88 10.85 -15.84
N ALA A 300 9.87 11.11 -14.54
CA ALA A 300 9.65 10.08 -13.51
C ALA A 300 8.23 9.47 -13.53
N ASN A 301 7.23 10.22 -14.03
CA ASN A 301 5.83 9.78 -14.10
C ASN A 301 5.45 9.41 -15.53
N THR A 302 5.19 10.40 -16.38
CA THR A 302 4.64 10.21 -17.72
C THR A 302 5.58 9.44 -18.64
N LEU A 303 6.86 9.82 -18.74
CA LEU A 303 7.80 9.12 -19.64
C LEU A 303 8.03 7.69 -19.18
N TYR A 304 8.16 7.48 -17.86
CA TYR A 304 8.25 6.15 -17.26
C TYR A 304 7.06 5.27 -17.66
N ASP A 305 5.84 5.78 -17.49
CA ASP A 305 4.63 5.03 -17.81
C ASP A 305 4.49 4.75 -19.31
N LEU A 306 5.00 5.64 -20.17
CA LEU A 306 5.02 5.43 -21.62
C LEU A 306 6.00 4.32 -22.04
N TYR A 307 7.14 4.18 -21.37
CA TYR A 307 8.07 3.08 -21.66
C TYR A 307 7.59 1.76 -21.09
N PHE A 308 7.15 1.74 -19.84
CA PHE A 308 7.05 0.49 -19.08
C PHE A 308 5.62 0.05 -18.75
N ASN A 309 4.62 0.91 -18.95
CA ASN A 309 3.22 0.63 -18.60
C ASN A 309 2.25 0.82 -19.79
N SER A 310 2.76 1.18 -20.98
CA SER A 310 1.96 1.46 -22.17
C SER A 310 2.36 0.55 -23.32
N GLU A 311 1.38 0.03 -24.06
CA GLU A 311 1.61 -0.82 -25.23
C GLU A 311 1.38 -0.04 -26.54
N ASN A 312 2.26 -0.23 -27.53
CA ASN A 312 2.13 0.30 -28.90
C ASN A 312 1.93 1.84 -29.01
N VAL A 313 2.65 2.62 -28.19
CA VAL A 313 2.59 4.09 -28.23
C VAL A 313 3.78 4.72 -28.95
N ASN A 314 3.54 5.82 -29.66
CA ASN A 314 4.62 6.70 -30.12
C ASN A 314 5.08 7.57 -28.95
N VAL A 315 6.14 7.13 -28.27
CA VAL A 315 6.64 7.76 -27.04
C VAL A 315 6.99 9.25 -27.24
N GLU A 316 7.55 9.64 -28.39
CA GLU A 316 7.89 11.06 -28.66
C GLU A 316 6.66 11.94 -28.74
N ALA A 317 5.68 11.52 -29.55
CA ALA A 317 4.45 12.28 -29.76
C ALA A 317 3.61 12.34 -28.48
N GLU A 318 3.44 11.19 -27.81
CA GLU A 318 2.61 11.09 -26.62
C GLU A 318 3.22 11.82 -25.42
N PHE A 319 4.54 11.78 -25.27
CA PHE A 319 5.21 12.54 -24.22
C PHE A 319 5.08 14.04 -24.45
N GLN A 320 5.23 14.50 -25.69
CA GLN A 320 5.05 15.92 -26.05
C GLN A 320 3.61 16.39 -25.80
N ASP A 321 2.61 15.58 -26.15
CA ASP A 321 1.19 15.90 -25.96
C ASP A 321 0.84 16.02 -24.47
N ARG A 322 1.27 15.05 -23.65
CA ARG A 322 0.94 15.01 -22.22
C ARG A 322 1.75 15.97 -21.36
N SER A 323 3.02 16.19 -21.70
CA SER A 323 3.95 16.96 -20.85
C SER A 323 4.21 18.38 -21.36
N GLY A 324 4.01 18.63 -22.65
CA GLY A 324 4.41 19.85 -23.33
C GLY A 324 5.91 19.94 -23.66
N PHE A 325 6.72 18.94 -23.32
CA PHE A 325 8.17 18.95 -23.55
C PHE A 325 8.59 18.06 -24.72
N GLY A 326 9.56 18.56 -25.49
CA GLY A 326 10.10 17.82 -26.64
C GLY A 326 10.95 16.65 -26.20
N LEU A 327 10.75 15.49 -26.84
CA LEU A 327 11.58 14.30 -26.71
C LEU A 327 12.21 13.95 -28.06
N THR A 328 13.43 13.43 -28.03
CA THR A 328 14.08 12.83 -29.20
C THR A 328 14.76 11.54 -28.79
N LEU A 329 14.42 10.44 -29.44
CA LEU A 329 14.90 9.09 -29.10
C LEU A 329 16.27 8.75 -29.71
N LYS A 330 16.67 9.46 -30.77
CA LYS A 330 17.91 9.18 -31.50
C LYS A 330 18.61 10.46 -31.91
N GLU A 331 19.94 10.42 -31.90
CA GLU A 331 20.75 11.50 -32.43
C GLU A 331 20.63 11.61 -33.95
N GLY A 332 20.91 12.80 -34.48
CA GLY A 332 20.90 13.05 -35.93
C GLY A 332 21.88 12.16 -36.69
N ARG A 333 21.56 11.83 -37.95
CA ARG A 333 22.34 10.89 -38.80
C ARG A 333 23.83 11.23 -38.85
N GLN A 334 24.19 12.51 -38.93
CA GLN A 334 25.58 12.96 -38.98
C GLN A 334 26.33 12.75 -37.66
N THR A 335 25.66 12.95 -36.52
CA THR A 335 26.23 12.68 -35.19
C THR A 335 26.45 11.18 -35.00
N ARG A 336 25.48 10.35 -35.41
CA ARG A 336 25.58 8.88 -35.34
C ARG A 336 26.68 8.28 -36.21
N ALA A 337 27.06 8.95 -37.30
CA ALA A 337 28.16 8.52 -38.15
C ALA A 337 29.55 8.81 -37.56
N ASN A 338 29.64 9.60 -36.49
CA ASN A 338 30.91 9.98 -35.86
C ASN A 338 31.08 9.26 -34.51
N SER A 339 32.00 8.28 -34.46
CA SER A 339 32.27 7.48 -33.27
C SER A 339 32.68 8.30 -32.05
N LYS A 340 33.42 9.41 -32.23
CA LYS A 340 33.82 10.30 -31.13
C LYS A 340 32.63 11.02 -30.51
N LEU A 341 31.65 11.42 -31.33
CA LEU A 341 30.43 12.06 -30.85
C LEU A 341 29.48 11.06 -30.19
N MET A 342 29.46 9.82 -30.69
CA MET A 342 28.67 8.73 -30.11
C MET A 342 29.22 8.24 -28.78
N ALA A 343 30.54 8.26 -28.58
CA ALA A 343 31.15 7.99 -27.27
C ALA A 343 30.65 8.95 -26.18
N LEU A 344 30.28 10.19 -26.53
CA LEU A 344 29.67 11.12 -25.57
C LEU A 344 28.23 10.72 -25.17
N ARG A 345 27.57 9.83 -25.91
CA ARG A 345 26.24 9.27 -25.63
C ARG A 345 26.33 7.90 -24.97
N GLU A 346 27.52 7.47 -24.60
CA GLU A 346 27.74 6.31 -23.74
C GLU A 346 27.95 6.81 -22.30
N ASP A 347 27.43 6.07 -21.34
CA ASP A 347 27.65 6.26 -19.91
C ASP A 347 27.74 4.89 -19.22
N GLU A 348 28.06 4.87 -17.93
CA GLU A 348 28.16 3.64 -17.14
C GLU A 348 27.06 3.56 -16.07
N TRP A 349 26.40 2.41 -15.98
CA TRP A 349 25.43 2.10 -14.93
C TRP A 349 25.62 0.66 -14.46
N ASN A 350 25.83 0.47 -13.15
CA ASN A 350 26.05 -0.85 -12.53
C ASN A 350 27.12 -1.71 -13.23
N GLY A 351 28.24 -1.09 -13.63
CA GLY A 351 29.35 -1.76 -14.31
C GLY A 351 29.07 -2.12 -15.77
N ARG A 352 27.99 -1.59 -16.36
CA ARG A 352 27.60 -1.82 -17.76
C ARG A 352 27.55 -0.51 -18.51
N THR A 353 28.01 -0.52 -19.76
CA THR A 353 27.85 0.61 -20.68
C THR A 353 26.39 0.72 -21.10
N ILE A 354 25.82 1.91 -20.94
CA ILE A 354 24.47 2.26 -21.37
C ILE A 354 24.52 3.35 -22.45
N SER A 355 23.56 3.32 -23.37
CA SER A 355 23.39 4.37 -24.38
C SER A 355 22.34 5.38 -23.92
N ILE A 356 22.75 6.64 -23.82
CA ILE A 356 21.90 7.76 -23.41
C ILE A 356 21.55 8.69 -24.60
N GLU A 357 21.45 8.15 -25.82
CA GLU A 357 21.01 8.92 -27.00
C GLU A 357 19.67 9.65 -26.79
N PRO A 358 18.64 9.02 -26.21
CA PRO A 358 17.37 9.69 -25.95
C PRO A 358 17.55 10.92 -25.07
N HIS A 359 16.91 12.03 -25.44
CA HIS A 359 16.97 13.25 -24.65
C HIS A 359 15.74 14.14 -24.78
N THR A 360 15.37 14.77 -23.68
CA THR A 360 14.33 15.80 -23.64
C THR A 360 14.90 17.21 -23.81
N LYS A 361 14.04 18.18 -24.13
CA LYS A 361 14.46 19.52 -24.58
C LYS A 361 13.66 20.64 -23.92
N ILE A 362 14.37 21.61 -23.34
CA ILE A 362 13.83 22.94 -23.01
C ILE A 362 14.70 23.99 -23.70
N GLY A 363 14.06 24.94 -24.37
CA GLY A 363 14.71 26.08 -25.02
C GLY A 363 15.80 25.72 -26.03
N THR A 364 16.44 26.75 -26.57
CA THR A 364 17.38 26.65 -27.69
C THR A 364 18.71 27.33 -27.43
N GLU A 365 18.80 28.23 -26.45
CA GLU A 365 20.00 29.03 -26.18
C GLU A 365 20.25 29.18 -24.67
N ALA A 366 21.52 29.17 -24.26
CA ALA A 366 21.92 29.39 -22.87
C ALA A 366 21.55 30.82 -22.42
N PRO A 367 21.17 31.03 -21.14
CA PRO A 367 21.06 30.03 -20.07
C PRO A 367 19.72 29.27 -20.07
N ASN A 368 18.83 29.49 -21.04
CA ASN A 368 17.49 28.89 -21.09
C ASN A 368 17.44 27.55 -21.85
N LEU A 369 18.60 26.95 -22.14
CA LEU A 369 18.74 25.67 -22.81
C LEU A 369 18.96 24.58 -21.77
N LEU A 370 18.12 23.54 -21.79
CA LEU A 370 18.32 22.32 -21.03
C LEU A 370 18.12 21.11 -21.93
N ARG A 371 19.01 20.14 -21.83
CA ARG A 371 18.86 18.80 -22.40
C ARG A 371 19.04 17.78 -21.27
N VAL A 372 18.16 16.79 -21.21
CA VAL A 372 18.25 15.67 -20.26
C VAL A 372 18.39 14.39 -21.06
N TYR A 373 19.60 13.85 -21.12
CA TYR A 373 19.95 12.60 -21.80
C TYR A 373 19.79 11.41 -20.86
N TYR A 374 19.15 10.35 -21.36
CA TYR A 374 18.79 9.21 -20.54
C TYR A 374 18.79 7.89 -21.32
N ALA A 375 18.90 6.79 -20.60
CA ALA A 375 18.64 5.43 -21.06
C ALA A 375 17.36 4.90 -20.42
N SER A 376 16.54 4.19 -21.19
CA SER A 376 15.46 3.35 -20.65
C SER A 376 15.95 1.90 -20.56
N LEU A 377 15.98 1.36 -19.34
CA LEU A 377 16.45 0.00 -19.07
C LEU A 377 15.24 -0.92 -18.88
N GLU A 378 14.84 -1.62 -19.94
CA GLU A 378 13.62 -2.45 -19.95
C GLU A 378 13.62 -3.53 -18.86
N HIS A 379 14.74 -4.24 -18.70
CA HIS A 379 14.87 -5.31 -17.71
C HIS A 379 14.83 -4.82 -16.27
N GLU A 380 15.35 -3.62 -16.01
CA GLU A 380 15.35 -2.99 -14.69
C GLU A 380 14.09 -2.14 -14.46
N ARG A 381 13.28 -1.93 -15.52
CA ARG A 381 12.16 -0.97 -15.57
C ARG A 381 12.54 0.36 -14.92
N LEU A 382 13.65 0.94 -15.39
CA LEU A 382 14.30 2.11 -14.79
C LEU A 382 14.72 3.10 -15.88
N LEU A 383 14.49 4.40 -15.63
CA LEU A 383 15.09 5.48 -16.42
C LEU A 383 16.39 5.92 -15.77
N VAL A 384 17.51 5.83 -16.50
CA VAL A 384 18.82 6.28 -16.00
C VAL A 384 19.25 7.54 -16.73
N ILE A 385 19.36 8.65 -16.01
CA ILE A 385 19.82 9.93 -16.55
C ILE A 385 21.34 9.96 -16.54
N GLY A 386 21.95 10.15 -17.71
CA GLY A 386 23.42 10.20 -17.87
C GLY A 386 23.99 11.60 -18.10
N HIS A 387 23.14 12.57 -18.48
CA HIS A 387 23.53 13.98 -18.57
C HIS A 387 22.32 14.89 -18.44
N ILE A 388 22.46 15.95 -17.66
CA ILE A 388 21.49 17.04 -17.58
C ILE A 388 22.23 18.38 -17.56
N GLY A 389 21.85 19.28 -18.45
CA GLY A 389 22.48 20.59 -18.55
C GLY A 389 22.51 21.08 -19.99
N ASP A 390 23.63 21.72 -20.34
CA ASP A 390 23.86 22.20 -21.68
C ASP A 390 23.91 21.04 -22.70
N HIS A 391 23.74 21.36 -23.97
CA HIS A 391 23.72 20.36 -25.03
C HIS A 391 25.08 19.67 -25.17
N LEU A 392 25.12 18.33 -25.14
CA LEU A 392 26.33 17.58 -25.47
C LEU A 392 26.76 17.86 -26.92
N PRO A 393 28.06 18.07 -27.21
CA PRO A 393 28.51 18.36 -28.56
C PRO A 393 27.91 17.42 -29.62
N ASN A 394 27.33 18.01 -30.66
CA ASN A 394 26.85 17.32 -31.86
C ASN A 394 27.55 17.89 -33.11
N HIS A 395 27.30 17.29 -34.28
CA HIS A 395 27.93 17.70 -35.53
C HIS A 395 27.75 19.19 -35.81
N THR A 396 26.52 19.72 -35.65
CA THR A 396 26.19 21.12 -35.91
C THR A 396 26.90 22.10 -34.96
N THR A 397 27.05 21.75 -33.69
CA THR A 397 27.79 22.57 -32.72
C THR A 397 29.29 22.57 -32.95
N MET A 398 29.86 21.51 -33.54
CA MET A 398 31.29 21.48 -33.89
C MET A 398 31.63 22.37 -35.09
N THR A 399 30.72 22.53 -36.05
CA THR A 399 30.92 23.39 -37.24
C THR A 399 30.76 24.90 -36.99
N ARG A 400 30.42 25.32 -35.76
CA ARG A 400 30.31 26.75 -35.39
C ARG A 400 31.60 27.33 -34.77
N PHE A 401 32.64 26.52 -34.69
CA PHE A 401 34.02 26.92 -34.46
C PHE A 401 34.84 26.56 -35.70
#